data_AF-A0A0M9YDX6-F1
#
_entry.id   AF-A0A0M9YDX6-F1
#
_cell.length_a   1.000
_cell.length_b   1.000
_cell.length_c   1.000
_cell.angle_alpha   90.00
_cell.angle_beta   90.00
_cell.angle_gamma   90.00
#
_symmetry.space_group_name_H-M   'P 1'
#
loop_
_entity.id
_entity.type
_entity.pdbx_description
1 polymer ?
#
loop_
_entity_poly.entity_id
_entity_poly.type
_entity_poly.pdbx_seq_one_letter_code
_entity_poly.pdbx_strand_id
1 'polypeptide(L)'
;MRANALRANVLLTNALWASARRVLVLRLALIAVGAPAALERSAPGGPTHLTAGALLLTFTLSYAAFRAGERLGPLVPRHRALLAWDMALVAPLLVVAGPALPLGLVCLCTPLLAGLLHDRRGAAGYAVAQAALVAALTAAKGGLPSLALPAHTLPSLALPALCLLAGAAGACLRDLLTRFDEASRTRAETAARLAATQAARTERDRLAREMHDSVSKTLHGLALAADALSRTADPAAVHHQARTVAEAARRAAAESRH
;
A
#
# COMPACT_ATOMS: atom_id res chain seq x y z
N MET A 1 4.11 19.29 3.92
CA MET A 1 3.09 18.48 3.20
C MET A 1 3.61 17.74 1.96
N ARG A 2 4.34 18.38 1.02
CA ARG A 2 4.83 17.71 -0.21
C ARG A 2 5.71 16.46 0.02
N ALA A 3 6.59 16.47 1.03
CA ALA A 3 7.47 15.32 1.32
C ALA A 3 6.71 14.08 1.84
N ASN A 4 5.65 14.27 2.64
CA ASN A 4 4.80 13.16 3.10
C ASN A 4 3.94 12.60 1.98
N ALA A 5 3.42 13.45 1.10
CA ALA A 5 2.63 13.01 -0.06
C ALA A 5 3.48 12.16 -1.03
N LEU A 6 4.76 12.55 -1.25
CA LEU A 6 5.69 11.78 -2.07
C LEU A 6 6.02 10.41 -1.46
N ARG A 7 6.35 10.36 -0.16
CA ARG A 7 6.65 9.10 0.55
C ARG A 7 5.46 8.14 0.54
N ALA A 8 4.25 8.66 0.71
CA ALA A 8 3.06 7.83 0.76
C ALA A 8 2.69 7.27 -0.63
N ASN A 9 2.92 8.04 -1.70
CA ASN A 9 2.77 7.54 -3.07
C ASN A 9 3.78 6.42 -3.38
N VAL A 10 5.02 6.52 -2.87
CA VAL A 10 6.04 5.47 -3.02
C VAL A 10 5.64 4.18 -2.29
N LEU A 11 5.09 4.25 -1.08
CA LEU A 11 4.65 3.07 -0.32
C LEU A 11 3.51 2.32 -1.03
N LEU A 12 2.48 3.04 -1.48
CA LEU A 12 1.37 2.46 -2.24
C LEU A 12 1.86 1.83 -3.56
N THR A 13 2.73 2.52 -4.28
CA THR A 13 3.32 2.02 -5.53
C THR A 13 4.11 0.74 -5.27
N ASN A 14 4.91 0.69 -4.20
CA ASN A 14 5.65 -0.50 -3.81
C ASN A 14 4.72 -1.67 -3.41
N ALA A 15 3.62 -1.40 -2.70
CA ALA A 15 2.66 -2.44 -2.30
C ALA A 15 1.90 -3.03 -3.51
N LEU A 16 1.48 -2.18 -4.45
CA LEU A 16 0.88 -2.60 -5.72
C LEU A 16 1.87 -3.44 -6.54
N TRP A 17 3.13 -2.99 -6.61
CA TRP A 17 4.17 -3.70 -7.36
C TRP A 17 4.54 -5.06 -6.71
N ALA A 18 4.61 -5.13 -5.38
CA ALA A 18 4.82 -6.39 -4.66
C ALA A 18 3.70 -7.40 -4.92
N SER A 19 2.46 -6.93 -5.02
CA SER A 19 1.29 -7.75 -5.36
C SER A 19 1.35 -8.22 -6.82
N ALA A 20 1.71 -7.33 -7.75
CA ALA A 20 1.93 -7.69 -9.15
C ALA A 20 3.04 -8.73 -9.32
N ARG A 21 4.11 -8.65 -8.51
CA ARG A 21 5.21 -9.61 -8.51
C ARG A 21 4.73 -11.02 -8.16
N ARG A 22 3.83 -11.17 -7.19
CA ARG A 22 3.24 -12.48 -6.83
C ARG A 22 2.44 -13.08 -7.99
N VAL A 23 1.69 -12.24 -8.71
CA VAL A 23 0.94 -12.66 -9.90
C VAL A 23 1.88 -13.07 -11.04
N LEU A 24 3.00 -12.36 -11.24
CA LEU A 24 4.02 -12.73 -12.23
C LEU A 24 4.70 -14.07 -11.90
N VAL A 25 5.03 -14.31 -10.63
CA VAL A 25 5.58 -15.60 -10.18
C VAL A 25 4.57 -16.73 -10.41
N LEU A 26 3.29 -16.51 -10.06
CA LEU A 26 2.22 -17.45 -10.34
C LEU A 26 2.11 -17.75 -11.85
N ARG A 27 2.21 -16.72 -12.68
CA ARG A 27 2.16 -16.86 -14.14
C ARG A 27 3.32 -17.70 -14.67
N LEU A 28 4.55 -17.47 -14.19
CA LEU A 28 5.72 -18.27 -14.56
C LEU A 28 5.55 -19.74 -14.15
N ALA A 29 5.02 -20.00 -12.96
CA ALA A 29 4.73 -21.36 -12.48
C ALA A 29 3.67 -22.05 -13.35
N LEU A 30 2.58 -21.35 -13.71
CA LEU A 30 1.54 -21.88 -14.59
C LEU A 30 2.07 -22.20 -15.99
N ILE A 31 2.96 -21.36 -16.53
CA ILE A 31 3.62 -21.63 -17.82
C ILE A 31 4.52 -22.87 -17.71
N ALA A 32 5.33 -22.98 -16.65
CA ALA A 32 6.21 -24.13 -16.45
C ALA A 32 5.43 -25.45 -16.33
N VAL A 33 4.29 -25.44 -15.63
CA VAL A 33 3.41 -26.62 -15.48
C VAL A 33 2.62 -26.91 -16.77
N GLY A 34 2.18 -25.87 -17.48
CA GLY A 34 1.35 -26.02 -18.68
C GLY A 34 2.14 -26.34 -19.97
N ALA A 35 3.41 -25.97 -20.03
CA ALA A 35 4.28 -26.17 -21.20
C ALA A 35 4.35 -27.63 -21.71
N PRO A 36 4.59 -28.66 -20.88
CA PRO A 36 4.69 -30.05 -21.37
C PRO A 36 3.38 -30.52 -22.02
N ALA A 37 2.24 -30.28 -21.38
CA ALA A 37 0.93 -30.62 -21.94
C ALA A 37 0.59 -29.84 -23.23
N ALA A 38 1.11 -28.61 -23.38
CA ALA A 38 0.97 -27.83 -24.60
C ALA A 38 1.75 -28.42 -25.78
N LEU A 39 2.96 -28.90 -25.50
CA LEU A 39 3.86 -29.49 -26.49
C LEU A 39 3.36 -30.85 -26.94
N GLU A 40 2.84 -31.68 -26.02
CA GLU A 40 2.23 -32.98 -26.33
C GLU A 40 0.97 -32.87 -27.20
N ARG A 41 0.18 -31.81 -27.03
CA ARG A 41 -1.04 -31.56 -27.82
C ARG A 41 -0.76 -30.93 -29.19
N SER A 42 0.44 -30.43 -29.42
CA SER A 42 0.81 -29.78 -30.68
C SER A 42 1.13 -30.84 -31.73
N ALA A 43 0.52 -30.73 -32.92
CA ALA A 43 0.83 -31.62 -34.04
C ALA A 43 2.32 -31.53 -34.40
N PRO A 44 3.01 -32.66 -34.69
CA PRO A 44 4.44 -32.67 -34.95
C PRO A 44 4.82 -31.78 -36.16
N GLY A 45 5.87 -30.97 -35.99
CA GLY A 45 6.44 -30.11 -37.05
C GLY A 45 6.33 -28.62 -36.76
N GLY A 46 6.01 -27.82 -37.78
CA GLY A 46 5.91 -26.35 -37.71
C GLY A 46 5.05 -25.79 -36.56
N PRO A 47 3.88 -26.36 -36.23
CA PRO A 47 3.04 -25.90 -35.13
C PRO A 47 3.74 -25.99 -33.77
N THR A 48 4.49 -27.06 -33.51
CA THR A 48 5.22 -27.25 -32.24
C THR A 48 6.27 -26.16 -32.02
N HIS A 49 7.00 -25.77 -33.08
CA HIS A 49 8.00 -24.71 -33.00
C HIS A 49 7.37 -23.34 -32.70
N LEU A 50 6.18 -23.06 -33.27
CA LEU A 50 5.43 -21.85 -32.96
C LEU A 50 4.94 -21.85 -31.50
N THR A 51 4.45 -22.99 -30.98
CA THR A 51 4.05 -23.12 -29.57
C THR A 51 5.23 -22.91 -28.63
N ALA A 52 6.36 -23.56 -28.91
CA ALA A 52 7.58 -23.43 -28.11
C ALA A 52 8.11 -21.99 -28.13
N GLY A 53 8.10 -21.33 -29.29
CA GLY A 53 8.47 -19.92 -29.42
C GLY A 53 7.56 -19.00 -28.62
N ALA A 54 6.23 -19.19 -28.70
CA ALA A 54 5.27 -18.40 -27.93
C ALA A 54 5.41 -18.61 -26.41
N LEU A 55 5.65 -19.86 -25.96
CA LEU A 55 5.94 -20.19 -24.56
C LEU A 55 7.21 -19.48 -24.08
N LEU A 56 8.30 -19.60 -24.82
CA LEU A 56 9.58 -18.97 -24.48
C LEU A 56 9.45 -17.45 -24.45
N LEU A 57 8.76 -16.85 -25.42
CA LEU A 57 8.58 -15.41 -25.50
C LEU A 57 7.71 -14.89 -24.34
N THR A 58 6.62 -15.58 -24.02
CA THR A 58 5.75 -15.24 -22.87
C THR A 58 6.48 -15.42 -21.53
N PHE A 59 7.28 -16.48 -21.38
CA PHE A 59 8.11 -16.72 -20.21
C PHE A 59 9.19 -15.63 -20.06
N THR A 60 9.89 -15.32 -21.15
CA THR A 60 10.94 -14.30 -21.19
C THR A 60 10.39 -12.92 -20.87
N LEU A 61 9.24 -12.56 -21.43
CA LEU A 61 8.61 -11.27 -21.16
C LEU A 61 8.10 -11.19 -19.71
N SER A 62 7.50 -12.26 -19.19
CA SER A 62 7.04 -12.33 -17.79
C SER A 62 8.22 -12.24 -16.82
N TYR A 63 9.34 -12.89 -17.14
CA TYR A 63 10.57 -12.82 -16.37
C TYR A 63 11.24 -11.44 -16.47
N ALA A 64 11.26 -10.83 -17.66
CA ALA A 64 11.76 -9.48 -17.85
C ALA A 64 10.92 -8.47 -17.06
N ALA A 65 9.60 -8.59 -17.05
CA ALA A 65 8.70 -7.77 -16.24
C ALA A 65 8.94 -7.96 -14.73
N PHE A 66 9.21 -9.19 -14.29
CA PHE A 66 9.59 -9.48 -12.90
C PHE A 66 10.94 -8.82 -12.55
N ARG A 67 11.93 -8.88 -13.44
CA ARG A 67 13.27 -8.32 -13.19
C ARG A 67 13.32 -6.79 -13.32
N ALA A 68 12.51 -6.23 -14.22
CA ALA A 68 12.38 -4.79 -14.46
C ALA A 68 11.94 -4.02 -13.20
N GLY A 69 11.22 -4.69 -12.30
CA GLY A 69 10.72 -4.12 -11.05
C GLY A 69 11.71 -3.49 -10.12
N GLU A 70 12.90 -4.06 -10.01
CA GLU A 70 13.90 -3.56 -9.06
C GLU A 70 14.51 -2.21 -9.50
N ARG A 71 14.32 -1.82 -10.76
CA ARG A 71 14.83 -0.55 -11.32
C ARG A 71 13.75 0.44 -11.72
N LEU A 72 12.49 0.00 -11.91
CA LEU A 72 11.43 0.79 -12.56
C LEU A 72 10.24 1.15 -11.66
N GLY A 73 10.33 0.92 -10.34
CA GLY A 73 9.31 1.33 -9.36
C GLY A 73 8.72 2.75 -9.55
N PRO A 74 9.49 3.78 -9.99
CA PRO A 74 8.96 5.12 -10.25
C PRO A 74 8.37 5.35 -11.66
N LEU A 75 8.55 4.43 -12.61
CA LEU A 75 8.25 4.63 -14.05
C LEU A 75 6.98 3.91 -14.54
N VAL A 76 6.19 3.39 -13.60
CA VAL A 76 4.91 2.69 -13.79
C VAL A 76 3.94 3.35 -14.79
N PRO A 77 3.83 4.69 -14.94
CA PRO A 77 2.90 5.28 -15.91
C PRO A 77 3.31 5.10 -17.38
N ARG A 78 4.58 4.81 -17.69
CA ARG A 78 5.10 4.81 -19.07
C ARG A 78 4.98 3.47 -19.81
N HIS A 79 4.69 2.38 -19.12
CA HIS A 79 4.71 1.04 -19.71
C HIS A 79 3.33 0.47 -20.07
N ARG A 80 2.40 1.33 -20.52
CA ARG A 80 1.13 0.89 -21.16
C ARG A 80 1.38 -0.05 -22.36
N ALA A 81 2.50 0.15 -23.07
CA ALA A 81 2.87 -0.69 -24.21
C ALA A 81 3.27 -2.13 -23.83
N LEU A 82 3.77 -2.38 -22.61
CA LEU A 82 4.17 -3.74 -22.22
C LEU A 82 2.98 -4.69 -22.11
N LEU A 83 1.82 -4.20 -21.63
CA LEU A 83 0.61 -5.03 -21.56
C LEU A 83 -0.03 -5.27 -22.93
N ALA A 84 0.08 -4.31 -23.85
CA ALA A 84 -0.37 -4.50 -25.23
C ALA A 84 0.44 -5.60 -25.93
N TRP A 85 1.77 -5.63 -25.70
CA TRP A 85 2.62 -6.74 -26.15
C TRP A 85 2.25 -8.07 -25.48
N ASP A 86 1.93 -8.05 -24.20
CA ASP A 86 1.51 -9.24 -23.47
C ASP A 86 0.23 -9.86 -24.02
N MET A 87 -0.75 -9.04 -24.43
CA MET A 87 -1.96 -9.51 -25.11
C MET A 87 -1.68 -10.14 -26.48
N ALA A 88 -0.79 -9.52 -27.27
CA ALA A 88 -0.41 -10.03 -28.58
C ALA A 88 0.27 -11.42 -28.48
N LEU A 89 0.94 -11.70 -27.35
CA LEU A 89 1.65 -12.95 -27.11
C LEU A 89 0.77 -14.08 -26.55
N VAL A 90 -0.28 -13.74 -25.80
CA VAL A 90 -1.24 -14.73 -25.27
C VAL A 90 -2.16 -15.27 -26.37
N ALA A 91 -2.46 -14.48 -27.39
CA ALA A 91 -3.29 -14.86 -28.54
C ALA A 91 -2.82 -16.16 -29.25
N PRO A 92 -1.55 -16.29 -29.69
CA PRO A 92 -1.08 -17.52 -30.36
C PRO A 92 -1.05 -18.73 -29.44
N LEU A 93 -0.83 -18.54 -28.13
CA LEU A 93 -0.77 -19.65 -27.17
C LEU A 93 -2.12 -20.37 -27.05
N LEU A 94 -3.22 -19.61 -27.10
CA LEU A 94 -4.59 -20.15 -27.08
C LEU A 94 -4.98 -20.83 -28.39
N VAL A 95 -4.44 -20.33 -29.51
CA VAL A 95 -4.64 -20.92 -30.84
C VAL A 95 -3.98 -22.30 -30.92
N VAL A 96 -2.81 -22.52 -30.35
CA VAL A 96 -2.12 -23.81 -30.50
C VAL A 96 -2.41 -24.81 -29.38
N ALA A 97 -2.43 -24.39 -28.11
CA ALA A 97 -2.58 -25.32 -26.98
C ALA A 97 -4.04 -25.67 -26.61
N GLY A 98 -5.00 -24.86 -27.07
CA GLY A 98 -6.41 -24.96 -26.66
C GLY A 98 -6.63 -24.58 -25.18
N PRO A 99 -7.89 -24.57 -24.70
CA PRO A 99 -8.24 -24.16 -23.33
C PRO A 99 -7.91 -25.26 -22.30
N ALA A 100 -6.71 -25.84 -22.35
CA ALA A 100 -6.21 -26.69 -21.27
C ALA A 100 -6.15 -25.85 -19.98
N LEU A 101 -6.70 -26.39 -18.89
CA LEU A 101 -6.93 -25.67 -17.63
C LEU A 101 -5.73 -24.82 -17.14
N PRO A 102 -4.46 -25.30 -17.12
CA PRO A 102 -3.34 -24.48 -16.64
C PRO A 102 -2.98 -23.30 -17.56
N LEU A 103 -3.11 -23.44 -18.88
CA LEU A 103 -2.80 -22.37 -19.85
C LEU A 103 -3.95 -21.37 -19.98
N GLY A 104 -5.19 -21.82 -19.77
CA GLY A 104 -6.34 -20.93 -19.62
C GLY A 104 -6.18 -19.98 -18.42
N LEU A 105 -5.61 -20.47 -17.31
CA LEU A 105 -5.33 -19.63 -16.14
C LEU A 105 -4.26 -18.57 -16.39
N VAL A 106 -3.27 -18.84 -17.26
CA VAL A 106 -2.27 -17.83 -17.67
C VAL A 106 -2.93 -16.61 -18.32
N CYS A 107 -4.04 -16.82 -19.05
CA CYS A 107 -4.78 -15.73 -19.70
C CYS A 107 -5.49 -14.80 -18.71
N LEU A 108 -5.74 -15.25 -17.48
CA LEU A 108 -6.34 -14.45 -16.40
C LEU A 108 -5.33 -13.51 -15.76
N CYS A 109 -4.04 -13.84 -15.83
CA CYS A 109 -2.99 -13.03 -15.22
C CYS A 109 -2.90 -11.64 -15.87
N THR A 110 -3.09 -11.54 -17.19
CA THR A 110 -3.04 -10.26 -17.93
C THR A 110 -4.15 -9.27 -17.51
N PRO A 111 -5.45 -9.62 -17.52
CA PRO A 111 -6.50 -8.71 -17.05
C PRO A 111 -6.38 -8.44 -15.54
N LEU A 112 -5.94 -9.41 -14.74
CA LEU A 112 -5.68 -9.22 -13.30
C LEU A 112 -4.58 -8.17 -13.06
N LEU A 113 -3.45 -8.27 -13.77
CA LEU A 113 -2.35 -7.29 -13.73
C LEU A 113 -2.80 -5.92 -14.26
N ALA A 114 -3.61 -5.90 -15.32
CA ALA A 114 -4.19 -4.67 -15.85
C ALA A 114 -5.08 -3.98 -14.80
N GLY A 115 -5.94 -4.74 -14.11
CA GLY A 115 -6.78 -4.26 -13.02
C GLY A 115 -6.00 -3.69 -11.85
N LEU A 116 -4.88 -4.32 -11.50
CA LEU A 116 -4.04 -3.92 -10.38
C LEU A 116 -3.19 -2.67 -10.68
N LEU A 117 -2.69 -2.54 -11.92
CA LEU A 117 -1.70 -1.52 -12.28
C LEU A 117 -2.30 -0.31 -13.03
N HIS A 118 -3.43 -0.47 -13.73
CA HIS A 118 -4.03 0.59 -14.55
C HIS A 118 -5.33 1.13 -13.94
N ASP A 119 -5.67 2.38 -14.28
CA ASP A 119 -6.93 2.99 -13.82
C ASP A 119 -8.13 2.18 -14.33
N ARG A 120 -9.28 2.30 -13.64
CA ARG A 120 -10.50 1.51 -13.94
C ARG A 120 -10.85 1.44 -15.43
N ARG A 121 -10.63 2.52 -16.18
CA ARG A 121 -10.88 2.58 -17.63
C ARG A 121 -9.91 1.73 -18.45
N GLY A 122 -8.62 1.77 -18.10
CA GLY A 122 -7.60 0.94 -18.74
C GLY A 122 -7.80 -0.54 -18.41
N ALA A 123 -8.08 -0.83 -17.14
CA ALA A 123 -8.39 -2.18 -16.67
C ALA A 123 -9.60 -2.80 -17.40
N ALA A 124 -10.70 -2.05 -17.52
CA ALA A 124 -11.89 -2.49 -18.24
C ALA A 124 -11.59 -2.72 -19.73
N GLY A 125 -10.85 -1.82 -20.38
CA GLY A 125 -10.45 -1.96 -21.77
C GLY A 125 -9.65 -3.24 -22.02
N TYR A 126 -8.64 -3.53 -21.19
CA TYR A 126 -7.87 -4.77 -21.29
C TYR A 126 -8.72 -6.00 -20.95
N ALA A 127 -9.56 -5.97 -19.92
CA ALA A 127 -10.41 -7.12 -19.59
C ALA A 127 -11.39 -7.45 -20.73
N VAL A 128 -12.02 -6.44 -21.33
CA VAL A 128 -12.93 -6.60 -22.47
C VAL A 128 -12.17 -7.06 -23.71
N ALA A 129 -11.00 -6.48 -24.01
CA ALA A 129 -10.18 -6.91 -25.14
C ALA A 129 -9.73 -8.37 -25.00
N GLN A 130 -9.33 -8.80 -23.79
CA GLN A 130 -8.93 -10.19 -23.52
C GLN A 130 -10.13 -11.13 -23.70
N ALA A 131 -11.28 -10.77 -23.12
CA ALA A 131 -12.49 -11.57 -23.21
C ALA A 131 -12.98 -11.70 -24.66
N ALA A 132 -12.94 -10.61 -25.43
CA ALA A 132 -13.29 -10.59 -26.85
C ALA A 132 -12.35 -11.45 -27.68
N LEU A 133 -11.04 -11.35 -27.45
CA LEU A 133 -10.03 -12.17 -28.13
C LEU A 133 -10.24 -13.65 -27.84
N VAL A 134 -10.41 -14.03 -26.56
CA VAL A 134 -10.70 -15.42 -26.16
C VAL A 134 -11.99 -15.91 -26.81
N ALA A 135 -13.06 -15.13 -26.77
CA ALA A 135 -14.35 -15.49 -27.35
C ALA A 135 -14.25 -15.71 -28.87
N ALA A 136 -13.57 -14.80 -29.59
CA ALA A 136 -13.33 -14.91 -31.03
C ALA A 136 -12.54 -16.18 -31.38
N LEU A 137 -11.50 -16.49 -30.62
CA LEU A 137 -10.69 -17.70 -30.82
C LEU A 137 -11.46 -19.00 -30.51
N THR A 138 -12.32 -19.00 -29.49
CA THR A 138 -13.19 -20.15 -29.19
C THR A 138 -14.25 -20.37 -30.27
N ALA A 139 -14.82 -19.30 -30.82
CA ALA A 139 -15.82 -19.36 -31.88
C ALA A 139 -15.19 -19.85 -33.21
N ALA A 140 -13.99 -19.36 -33.55
CA ALA A 140 -13.27 -19.77 -34.75
C ALA A 140 -12.87 -21.27 -34.77
N LYS A 141 -12.72 -21.88 -33.58
CA LYS A 141 -12.44 -23.32 -33.43
C LYS A 141 -13.70 -24.21 -33.49
N GLY A 142 -14.86 -23.67 -33.88
CA GLY A 142 -16.10 -24.44 -34.03
C GLY A 142 -16.85 -24.70 -32.73
N GLY A 143 -16.46 -24.05 -31.62
CA GLY A 143 -17.18 -24.12 -30.36
C GLY A 143 -18.45 -23.26 -30.39
N LEU A 144 -19.52 -23.75 -31.03
CA LEU A 144 -20.87 -23.25 -30.75
C LEU A 144 -21.15 -23.41 -29.24
N PRO A 145 -21.96 -22.54 -28.62
CA PRO A 145 -22.29 -22.61 -27.20
C PRO A 145 -23.21 -23.81 -26.96
N SER A 146 -22.65 -25.03 -26.90
CA SER A 146 -23.39 -26.18 -26.41
C SER A 146 -23.42 -26.12 -24.89
N LEU A 147 -24.62 -25.95 -24.33
CA LEU A 147 -24.93 -26.09 -22.91
C LEU A 147 -24.85 -27.57 -22.45
N ALA A 148 -24.14 -28.42 -23.20
CA ALA A 148 -23.99 -29.84 -22.93
C ALA A 148 -22.62 -30.05 -22.29
N LEU A 149 -22.62 -30.28 -20.99
CA LEU A 149 -21.45 -30.50 -20.14
C LEU A 149 -20.79 -31.87 -20.42
N PRO A 150 -19.49 -31.92 -20.78
CA PRO A 150 -18.60 -33.00 -20.36
C PRO A 150 -17.83 -32.53 -19.11
N ALA A 151 -17.67 -33.39 -18.12
CA ALA A 151 -17.12 -33.10 -16.78
C ALA A 151 -15.67 -32.58 -16.73
N HIS A 152 -14.99 -32.35 -17.85
CA HIS A 152 -13.56 -32.01 -17.92
C HIS A 152 -13.20 -30.81 -18.81
N THR A 153 -14.17 -30.12 -19.41
CA THR A 153 -13.95 -28.93 -20.24
C THR A 153 -14.77 -27.77 -19.70
N LEU A 154 -14.10 -26.65 -19.38
CA LEU A 154 -14.76 -25.38 -19.07
C LEU A 154 -15.73 -25.04 -20.21
N PRO A 155 -16.98 -24.60 -19.91
CA PRO A 155 -17.90 -24.10 -20.91
C PRO A 155 -17.21 -23.05 -21.79
N SER A 156 -17.52 -22.99 -23.09
CA SER A 156 -16.90 -22.04 -24.03
C SER A 156 -16.98 -20.58 -23.57
N LEU A 157 -18.01 -20.23 -22.78
CA LEU A 157 -18.20 -18.90 -22.20
C LEU A 157 -17.54 -18.68 -20.84
N ALA A 158 -17.05 -19.73 -20.18
CA ALA A 158 -16.48 -19.63 -18.84
C ALA A 158 -15.13 -18.89 -18.84
N LEU A 159 -14.27 -19.12 -19.83
CA LEU A 159 -12.95 -18.47 -19.90
C LEU A 159 -13.05 -16.94 -20.16
N PRO A 160 -13.88 -16.44 -21.10
CA PRO A 160 -14.14 -15.01 -21.24
C PRO A 160 -14.73 -14.37 -19.97
N ALA A 161 -15.71 -15.04 -19.34
CA ALA A 161 -16.31 -14.55 -18.09
C ALA A 161 -15.26 -14.46 -16.96
N LEU A 162 -14.39 -15.46 -16.86
CA LEU A 162 -13.31 -15.49 -15.87
C LEU A 162 -12.27 -14.39 -16.13
N CYS A 163 -12.00 -14.02 -17.39
CA CYS A 163 -11.13 -12.88 -17.73
C CYS A 163 -11.71 -11.55 -17.24
N LEU A 164 -13.02 -11.34 -17.40
CA LEU A 164 -13.72 -10.17 -16.86
C LEU A 164 -13.67 -10.14 -15.33
N LEU A 165 -13.93 -11.28 -14.68
CA LEU A 165 -13.83 -11.41 -13.22
C LEU A 165 -12.41 -11.16 -12.71
N ALA A 166 -11.39 -11.65 -13.41
CA ALA A 166 -9.98 -11.41 -13.06
C ALA A 166 -9.64 -9.91 -13.15
N GLY A 167 -10.09 -9.23 -14.21
CA GLY A 167 -9.95 -7.78 -14.33
C GLY A 167 -10.64 -7.01 -13.20
N ALA A 168 -11.88 -7.40 -12.86
CA ALA A 168 -12.64 -6.82 -11.76
C ALA A 168 -11.97 -7.08 -10.38
N ALA A 169 -11.46 -8.28 -10.16
CA ALA A 169 -10.75 -8.65 -8.94
C ALA A 169 -9.47 -7.82 -8.77
N GLY A 170 -8.71 -7.62 -9.85
CA GLY A 170 -7.52 -6.75 -9.84
C GLY A 170 -7.87 -5.30 -9.50
N ALA A 171 -8.94 -4.77 -10.10
CA ALA A 171 -9.42 -3.42 -9.82
C ALA A 171 -9.96 -3.26 -8.39
N CYS A 172 -10.62 -4.29 -7.84
CA CYS A 172 -11.08 -4.31 -6.45
C CYS A 172 -9.90 -4.33 -5.48
N LEU A 173 -8.87 -5.13 -5.75
CA LEU A 173 -7.67 -5.18 -4.92
C LEU A 173 -6.94 -3.83 -4.91
N ARG A 174 -6.82 -3.17 -6.07
CA ARG A 174 -6.27 -1.80 -6.14
C ARG A 174 -7.08 -0.82 -5.28
N ASP A 175 -8.40 -0.86 -5.38
CA ASP A 175 -9.31 0.03 -4.63
C ASP A 175 -9.24 -0.22 -3.11
N LEU A 176 -9.10 -1.47 -2.69
CA LEU A 176 -8.87 -1.82 -1.29
C LEU A 176 -7.53 -1.27 -0.80
N LEU A 177 -6.45 -1.45 -1.55
CA LEU A 177 -5.12 -0.96 -1.18
C LEU A 177 -5.09 0.58 -1.06
N THR A 178 -5.78 1.30 -1.96
CA THR A 178 -5.91 2.76 -1.85
C THR A 178 -6.71 3.17 -0.62
N ARG A 179 -7.84 2.51 -0.32
CA ARG A 179 -8.66 2.81 0.86
C ARG A 179 -7.91 2.49 2.16
N PHE A 180 -7.15 1.40 2.21
CA PHE A 180 -6.34 1.04 3.38
C PHE A 180 -5.23 2.06 3.65
N ASP A 181 -4.60 2.58 2.61
CA ASP A 181 -3.58 3.64 2.73
C ASP A 181 -4.20 4.94 3.27
N GLU A 182 -5.34 5.38 2.72
CA GLU A 182 -6.09 6.54 3.22
C GLU A 182 -6.51 6.41 4.69
N ALA A 183 -7.05 5.23 5.07
CA ALA A 183 -7.45 4.95 6.45
C ALA A 183 -6.25 4.93 7.41
N SER A 184 -5.12 4.35 6.99
CA SER A 184 -3.90 4.29 7.80
C SER A 184 -3.30 5.66 8.02
N ARG A 185 -3.34 6.54 7.02
CA ARG A 185 -2.90 7.94 7.14
C ARG A 185 -3.75 8.71 8.12
N THR A 186 -5.08 8.58 8.01
CA THR A 186 -6.01 9.24 8.94
C THR A 186 -5.75 8.81 10.38
N ARG A 187 -5.49 7.52 10.63
CA ARG A 187 -5.11 7.01 11.95
C ARG A 187 -3.75 7.51 12.45
N ALA A 188 -2.75 7.60 11.57
CA ALA A 188 -1.43 8.11 11.95
C ALA A 188 -1.48 9.60 12.33
N GLU A 189 -2.26 10.40 11.60
CA GLU A 189 -2.45 11.82 11.88
C GLU A 189 -3.20 12.06 13.20
N THR A 190 -4.25 11.27 13.48
CA THR A 190 -4.96 11.37 14.76
C THR A 190 -4.09 10.91 15.94
N ALA A 191 -3.34 9.83 15.77
CA ALA A 191 -2.38 9.37 16.80
C ALA A 191 -1.30 10.40 17.10
N ALA A 192 -0.75 11.06 16.07
CA ALA A 192 0.25 12.12 16.26
C ALA A 192 -0.34 13.33 17.01
N ARG A 193 -1.57 13.73 16.69
CA ARG A 193 -2.28 14.80 17.41
C ARG A 193 -2.54 14.43 18.86
N LEU A 194 -3.00 13.21 19.13
CA LEU A 194 -3.22 12.69 20.47
C LEU A 194 -1.92 12.71 21.29
N ALA A 195 -0.83 12.16 20.74
CA ALA A 195 0.47 12.18 21.39
C ALA A 195 0.95 13.59 21.73
N ALA A 196 0.80 14.56 20.81
CA ALA A 196 1.15 15.95 21.07
C ALA A 196 0.30 16.58 22.17
N THR A 197 -1.02 16.34 22.18
CA THR A 197 -1.91 16.85 23.24
C THR A 197 -1.60 16.21 24.60
N GLN A 198 -1.22 14.94 24.61
CA GLN A 198 -0.87 14.24 25.83
C GLN A 198 0.47 14.72 26.39
N ALA A 199 1.47 14.94 25.54
CA ALA A 199 2.73 15.56 25.94
C ALA A 199 2.52 16.96 26.55
N ALA A 200 1.67 17.79 25.92
CA ALA A 200 1.34 19.11 26.43
C ALA A 200 0.61 19.06 27.80
N ARG A 201 -0.27 18.08 28.01
CA ARG A 201 -0.94 17.87 29.32
C ARG A 201 0.06 17.46 30.40
N THR A 202 0.90 16.46 30.10
CA THR A 202 1.96 16.02 31.02
C THR A 202 2.88 17.17 31.41
N GLU A 203 3.23 18.03 30.45
CA GLU A 203 4.08 19.18 30.72
C GLU A 203 3.35 20.23 31.58
N ARG A 204 2.07 20.50 31.33
CA ARG A 204 1.28 21.39 32.20
C ARG A 204 1.17 20.86 33.63
N ASP A 205 1.01 19.55 33.80
CA ASP A 205 0.96 18.91 35.13
C ASP A 205 2.32 18.92 35.83
N ARG A 206 3.42 18.80 35.08
CA ARG A 206 4.78 18.97 35.59
C ARG A 206 5.01 20.40 36.05
N LEU A 207 4.69 21.38 35.21
CA LEU A 207 4.83 22.80 35.51
C LEU A 207 3.98 23.20 36.73
N ALA A 208 2.74 22.72 36.83
CA ALA A 208 1.89 22.99 37.99
C ALA A 208 2.50 22.48 39.30
N ARG A 209 3.11 21.27 39.29
CA ARG A 209 3.81 20.71 40.45
C ARG A 209 5.07 21.49 40.81
N GLU A 210 5.89 21.86 39.82
CA GLU A 210 7.10 22.66 40.06
C GLU A 210 6.77 24.05 40.59
N MET A 211 5.71 24.69 40.07
CA MET A 211 5.19 25.95 40.60
C MET A 211 4.69 25.78 42.04
N HIS A 212 3.92 24.73 42.33
CA HIS A 212 3.44 24.46 43.68
C HIS A 212 4.58 24.25 44.68
N ASP A 213 5.60 23.49 44.31
CA ASP A 213 6.76 23.22 45.16
C ASP A 213 7.60 24.48 45.39
N SER A 214 7.83 25.28 44.33
CA SER A 214 8.60 26.53 44.43
C SER A 214 7.86 27.58 45.27
N VAL A 215 6.55 27.75 45.05
CA VAL A 215 5.71 28.66 45.84
C VAL A 215 5.65 28.21 47.29
N SER A 216 5.45 26.93 47.56
CA SER A 216 5.40 26.38 48.92
C SER A 216 6.72 26.60 49.67
N LYS A 217 7.87 26.36 49.02
CA LYS A 217 9.20 26.63 49.59
C LYS A 217 9.38 28.11 49.92
N THR A 218 8.97 29.00 49.02
CA THR A 218 9.08 30.45 49.23
C THR A 218 8.19 30.93 50.37
N LEU A 219 6.93 30.49 50.42
CA LEU A 219 6.01 30.80 51.52
C LEU A 219 6.52 30.27 52.87
N HIS A 220 7.07 29.05 52.89
CA HIS A 220 7.64 28.48 54.09
C HIS A 220 8.88 29.25 54.57
N GLY A 221 9.78 29.63 53.65
CA GLY A 221 10.92 30.49 53.96
C GLY A 221 10.51 31.86 54.49
N LEU A 222 9.44 32.44 53.94
CA LEU A 222 8.88 33.71 54.42
C LEU A 222 8.30 33.58 55.84
N ALA A 223 7.60 32.48 56.13
CA ALA A 223 7.06 32.19 57.45
C ALA A 223 8.17 32.04 58.50
N LEU A 224 9.25 31.30 58.18
CA LEU A 224 10.42 31.18 59.05
C LEU A 224 11.11 32.53 59.29
N ALA A 225 11.23 33.37 58.27
CA ALA A 225 11.83 34.70 58.41
C ALA A 225 10.96 35.64 59.27
N ALA A 226 9.64 35.56 59.16
CA ALA A 226 8.70 36.30 60.01
C ALA A 226 8.76 35.83 61.48
N ASP A 227 8.88 34.52 61.71
CA ASP A 227 9.03 33.95 63.07
C ASP A 227 10.40 34.24 63.70
N ALA A 228 11.45 34.48 62.90
CA ALA A 228 12.71 35.00 63.39
C ALA A 228 12.61 36.49 63.78
N LEU A 229 11.88 37.29 62.98
CA LEU A 229 11.64 38.70 63.25
C LEU A 229 10.88 38.91 64.58
N SER A 230 9.85 38.11 64.85
CA SER A 230 9.04 38.21 66.09
C SER A 230 9.82 37.97 67.38
N ARG A 231 10.97 37.27 67.29
CA ARG A 231 11.85 36.95 68.43
C ARG A 231 13.05 37.89 68.58
N THR A 232 13.20 38.88 67.70
CA THR A 232 14.33 39.83 67.73
C THR A 232 14.00 41.02 68.64
N ALA A 233 14.85 41.29 69.63
CA ALA A 233 14.62 42.34 70.64
C ALA A 233 15.21 43.72 70.26
N ASP A 234 16.21 43.77 69.39
CA ASP A 234 16.88 45.02 68.98
C ASP A 234 16.06 45.76 67.89
N PRO A 235 15.60 47.01 68.15
CA PRO A 235 14.83 47.78 67.19
C PRO A 235 15.52 48.03 65.84
N ALA A 236 16.85 48.19 65.84
CA ALA A 236 17.61 48.42 64.61
C ALA A 236 17.70 47.14 63.75
N ALA A 237 17.93 45.99 64.39
CA ALA A 237 17.91 44.68 63.75
C ALA A 237 16.50 44.32 63.20
N VAL A 238 15.43 44.65 63.93
CA VAL A 238 14.03 44.44 63.47
C VAL A 238 13.76 45.21 62.18
N HIS A 239 14.16 46.48 62.09
CA HIS A 239 13.95 47.29 60.90
C HIS A 239 14.69 46.71 59.68
N HIS A 240 15.94 46.27 59.86
CA HIS A 240 16.72 45.68 58.78
C HIS A 240 16.13 44.34 58.31
N GLN A 241 15.82 43.41 59.23
CA GLN A 241 15.26 42.10 58.87
C GLN A 241 13.89 42.25 58.17
N ALA A 242 13.03 43.16 58.65
CA ALA A 242 11.72 43.42 58.06
C ALA A 242 11.84 43.93 56.61
N ARG A 243 12.84 44.79 56.33
CA ARG A 243 13.13 45.28 54.98
C ARG A 243 13.54 44.13 54.05
N THR A 244 14.39 43.23 54.53
CA THR A 244 14.85 42.05 53.77
C THR A 244 13.70 41.08 53.46
N VAL A 245 12.80 40.83 54.42
CA VAL A 245 11.60 40.00 54.20
C VAL A 245 10.66 40.64 53.18
N ALA A 246 10.43 41.95 53.26
CA ALA A 246 9.59 42.68 52.31
C ALA A 246 10.17 42.68 50.89
N GLU A 247 11.50 42.78 50.75
CA GLU A 247 12.19 42.66 49.45
C GLU A 247 12.10 41.24 48.88
N ALA A 248 12.27 40.21 49.70
CA ALA A 248 12.11 38.81 49.30
C ALA A 248 10.68 38.51 48.86
N ALA A 249 9.66 38.97 49.60
CA ALA A 249 8.25 38.83 49.23
C ALA A 249 7.91 39.54 47.91
N ARG A 250 8.45 40.75 47.68
CA ARG A 250 8.25 41.49 46.43
C ARG A 250 8.89 40.79 45.23
N ARG A 251 10.07 40.18 45.40
CA ARG A 251 10.71 39.37 44.35
C ARG A 251 9.91 38.12 44.03
N ALA A 252 9.47 37.37 45.04
CA ALA A 252 8.61 36.20 44.85
C ALA A 252 7.30 36.53 44.14
N ALA A 253 6.66 37.65 44.49
CA ALA A 253 5.45 38.13 43.83
C ALA A 253 5.69 38.59 42.38
N ALA A 254 6.89 39.07 42.06
CA ALA A 254 7.27 39.40 40.68
C ALA A 254 7.53 38.14 39.85
N GLU A 255 8.18 37.14 40.42
CA GLU A 255 8.44 35.84 39.78
C GLU A 255 7.14 35.05 39.51
N SER A 256 6.13 35.14 40.39
CA SER A 256 4.83 34.49 40.17
C SER A 256 3.96 35.15 39.08
N ARG A 257 4.31 36.36 38.63
CA ARG A 257 3.56 37.10 37.60
C ARG A 257 4.10 36.90 36.18
N HIS A 258 5.29 36.31 36.06
CA HIS A 258 5.97 36.01 34.80
C HIS A 258 5.88 34.52 34.47
#